data_AF-A0A4U1W9A9-F1
#
_entry.id   AF-A0A4U1W9A9-F1
#
_cell.length_a   1.000
_cell.length_b   1.000
_cell.length_c   1.000
_cell.angle_alpha   90.00
_cell.angle_beta   90.00
_cell.angle_gamma   90.00
#
_symmetry.space_group_name_H-M   'P 1'
#
loop_
_entity.id
_entity.type
_entity.pdbx_description
1 polymer ?
#
loop_
_entity_poly.entity_id
_entity_poly.type
_entity_poly.pdbx_seq_one_letter_code
_entity_poly.pdbx_strand_id
1 'polypeptide(L)'
;MISKQTQEGGDGSTNIQAQQMVLHVGIDEKRAREVFQEMNLQLRKDYTREALEIANSRVAEFENSLLPKMQSVEGALEAFSDPSFQLLLVDAQKTAACTERPADYDLLSELLIHRFKKGDNRVTRAGISLAVEIIDKISDEALLGLTVAHSVANFFPASGELKSGLDTLNRLFGKIIYGELPKGQEWLDHLDILNTVRLNSFGSLKKLQDYYSGGLCCLIQ
;
A
#
# COMPACT_ATOMS: atom_id res chain seq x y z
N MET A 1 -32.50 -23.82 -39.33
CA MET A 1 -31.20 -24.16 -39.97
C MET A 1 -30.16 -24.19 -38.87
N ILE A 2 -29.54 -25.33 -38.60
CA ILE A 2 -28.45 -25.46 -37.63
C ILE A 2 -27.14 -25.31 -38.41
N SER A 3 -26.34 -24.28 -38.11
CA SER A 3 -25.05 -24.07 -38.74
C SER A 3 -24.10 -25.19 -38.32
N LYS A 4 -23.74 -26.06 -39.26
CA LYS A 4 -22.71 -27.07 -39.07
C LYS A 4 -21.36 -26.37 -38.96
N GLN A 5 -20.82 -26.28 -37.76
CA GLN A 5 -19.45 -25.80 -37.54
C GLN A 5 -18.55 -27.04 -37.53
N THR A 6 -17.50 -27.03 -38.35
CA THR A 6 -16.64 -28.21 -38.58
C THR A 6 -15.24 -27.84 -38.10
N GLN A 7 -14.64 -28.65 -37.22
CA GLN A 7 -13.31 -28.39 -36.66
C GLN A 7 -12.44 -29.63 -36.85
N GLU A 8 -11.23 -29.44 -37.39
CA GLU A 8 -10.23 -30.48 -37.59
C GLU A 8 -9.04 -30.21 -36.65
N GLY A 9 -8.61 -31.22 -35.90
CA GLY A 9 -7.49 -31.16 -34.95
C GLY A 9 -6.36 -32.09 -35.35
N GLY A 10 -5.13 -31.62 -35.18
CA GLY A 10 -3.92 -32.43 -35.32
C GLY A 10 -3.54 -33.18 -34.04
N ASP A 11 -2.52 -34.02 -34.13
CA ASP A 11 -2.05 -34.81 -33.00
C ASP A 11 -1.52 -33.89 -31.87
N GLY A 12 -2.05 -34.07 -30.65
CA GLY A 12 -1.77 -33.22 -29.49
C GLY A 12 -2.59 -31.92 -29.36
N SER A 13 -3.62 -31.71 -30.19
CA SER A 13 -4.47 -30.50 -30.10
C SER A 13 -5.69 -30.67 -29.20
N THR A 14 -5.98 -29.64 -28.40
CA THR A 14 -7.25 -29.51 -27.66
C THR A 14 -8.20 -28.64 -28.46
N ASN A 15 -9.23 -29.27 -29.05
CA ASN A 15 -10.24 -28.58 -29.83
C ASN A 15 -11.45 -28.22 -28.96
N ILE A 16 -11.75 -26.93 -28.87
CA ILE A 16 -12.94 -26.42 -28.16
C ILE A 16 -13.89 -25.79 -29.18
N GLN A 17 -15.14 -26.23 -29.16
CA GLN A 17 -16.20 -25.75 -30.04
C GLN A 17 -17.37 -25.20 -29.21
N ALA A 18 -17.65 -23.90 -29.34
CA ALA A 18 -18.73 -23.23 -28.62
C ALA A 18 -19.43 -22.22 -29.55
N GLN A 19 -20.76 -22.08 -29.43
CA GLN A 19 -21.54 -21.09 -30.21
C GLN A 19 -21.16 -19.64 -29.88
N GLN A 20 -20.71 -19.40 -28.64
CA GLN A 20 -20.18 -18.12 -28.20
C GLN A 20 -19.08 -18.42 -27.17
N MET A 21 -17.82 -18.22 -27.55
CA MET A 21 -16.66 -18.40 -26.67
C MET A 21 -16.29 -17.03 -26.11
N VAL A 22 -16.57 -16.79 -24.82
CA VAL A 22 -16.02 -15.64 -24.10
C VAL A 22 -14.68 -16.08 -23.53
N LEU A 23 -13.62 -15.87 -24.31
CA LEU A 23 -12.25 -16.07 -23.85
C LEU A 23 -11.87 -14.84 -23.02
N HIS A 24 -11.83 -14.97 -21.69
CA HIS A 24 -11.19 -13.97 -20.84
C HIS A 24 -9.68 -14.07 -21.08
N VAL A 25 -9.17 -13.27 -22.01
CA VAL A 25 -7.72 -13.08 -22.19
C VAL A 25 -7.27 -12.10 -21.12
N GLY A 26 -6.78 -12.63 -19.99
CA GLY A 26 -6.36 -11.83 -18.85
C GLY A 26 -6.28 -12.64 -17.55
N ILE A 27 -5.73 -12.06 -16.49
CA ILE A 27 -5.77 -12.66 -15.16
C ILE A 27 -7.13 -12.42 -14.51
N ASP A 28 -7.89 -13.49 -14.31
CA ASP A 28 -9.11 -13.48 -13.49
C ASP A 28 -8.78 -13.61 -11.99
N GLU A 29 -9.77 -13.42 -11.11
CA GLU A 29 -9.55 -13.49 -9.65
C GLU A 29 -8.99 -14.84 -9.23
N LYS A 30 -9.48 -15.92 -9.83
CA LYS A 30 -9.02 -17.27 -9.54
C LYS A 30 -7.54 -17.40 -9.85
N ARG A 31 -7.09 -16.94 -11.03
CA ARG A 31 -5.68 -16.98 -11.41
C ARG A 31 -4.84 -16.05 -10.55
N ALA A 32 -5.33 -14.86 -10.19
CA ALA A 32 -4.62 -13.97 -9.27
C ALA A 32 -4.39 -14.63 -7.90
N ARG A 33 -5.39 -15.36 -7.39
CA ARG A 33 -5.28 -16.16 -6.16
C ARG A 33 -4.27 -17.28 -6.28
N GLU A 34 -4.27 -18.02 -7.39
CA GLU A 34 -3.26 -19.04 -7.67
C GLU A 34 -1.85 -18.45 -7.70
N VAL A 35 -1.64 -17.33 -8.41
CA VAL A 35 -0.35 -16.61 -8.43
C VAL A 35 0.06 -16.18 -7.02
N PHE A 36 -0.86 -15.64 -6.22
CA PHE A 36 -0.58 -15.25 -4.84
C PHE A 36 -0.03 -16.44 -4.02
N GLN A 37 -0.66 -17.61 -4.14
CA GLN A 37 -0.21 -18.82 -3.47
C GLN A 37 1.12 -19.35 -4.02
N GLU A 38 1.30 -19.34 -5.34
CA GLU A 38 2.55 -19.71 -6.01
C GLU A 38 3.73 -18.86 -5.53
N MET A 39 3.52 -17.55 -5.33
CA MET A 39 4.54 -16.66 -4.76
C MET A 39 4.84 -17.00 -3.30
N ASN A 40 3.82 -17.23 -2.48
CA ASN A 40 3.99 -17.56 -1.06
C ASN A 40 4.69 -18.92 -0.85
N LEU A 41 4.49 -19.90 -1.75
CA LEU A 41 5.16 -21.20 -1.68
C LEU A 41 6.70 -21.08 -1.67
N GLN A 42 7.24 -20.03 -2.27
CA GLN A 42 8.68 -19.77 -2.29
C GLN A 42 9.24 -19.51 -0.89
N LEU A 43 8.45 -18.87 -0.02
CA LEU A 43 8.83 -18.49 1.35
C LEU A 43 8.80 -19.66 2.33
N ARG A 44 8.03 -20.72 2.03
CA ARG A 44 7.84 -21.84 2.97
C ARG A 44 9.14 -22.56 3.34
N LYS A 45 10.15 -22.48 2.47
CA LYS A 45 11.47 -23.07 2.73
C LYS A 45 12.27 -22.32 3.79
N ASP A 46 11.93 -21.05 4.01
CA ASP A 46 12.65 -20.16 4.93
C ASP A 46 12.10 -20.25 6.37
N TYR A 47 10.91 -20.84 6.55
CA TYR A 47 10.26 -20.97 7.85
C TYR A 47 10.42 -22.36 8.45
N THR A 48 10.70 -22.40 9.76
CA THR A 48 10.55 -23.63 10.53
C THR A 48 9.08 -24.03 10.63
N ARG A 49 8.81 -25.30 10.94
CA ARG A 49 7.45 -25.85 10.98
C ARG A 49 6.54 -25.06 11.93
N GLU A 50 7.05 -24.69 13.11
CA GLU A 50 6.31 -23.93 14.11
C GLU A 50 5.99 -22.50 13.62
N ALA A 51 6.92 -21.85 12.94
CA ALA A 51 6.73 -20.51 12.39
C ALA A 51 5.81 -20.51 11.16
N LEU A 52 5.80 -21.60 10.40
CA LEU A 52 5.05 -21.72 9.14
C LEU A 52 3.53 -21.61 9.34
N GLU A 53 2.99 -22.16 10.43
CA GLU A 53 1.55 -22.06 10.73
C GLU A 53 1.14 -20.60 10.98
N ILE A 54 1.92 -19.87 11.77
CA ILE A 54 1.69 -18.45 12.06
C ILE A 54 1.82 -17.61 10.79
N ALA A 55 2.90 -17.83 10.02
CA ALA A 55 3.13 -17.13 8.76
C ALA A 55 1.98 -17.34 7.77
N ASN A 56 1.50 -18.58 7.60
CA ASN A 56 0.38 -18.88 6.70
C ASN A 56 -0.92 -18.21 7.15
N SER A 57 -1.21 -18.16 8.46
CA SER A 57 -2.38 -17.47 8.98
C SER A 57 -2.36 -15.98 8.64
N ARG A 58 -1.24 -15.32 8.92
CA ARG A 58 -1.07 -13.88 8.66
C ARG A 58 -1.11 -13.54 7.16
N VAL A 59 -0.47 -14.37 6.33
CA VAL A 59 -0.50 -14.19 4.87
C VAL A 59 -1.92 -14.41 4.31
N ALA A 60 -2.72 -15.30 4.89
CA ALA A 60 -4.11 -15.48 4.50
C ALA A 60 -4.98 -14.26 4.88
N GLU A 61 -4.75 -13.62 6.03
CA GLU A 61 -5.40 -12.36 6.37
C GLU A 61 -5.05 -11.25 5.37
N PHE A 62 -3.77 -11.15 5.01
CA PHE A 62 -3.32 -10.23 3.97
C PHE A 62 -3.96 -10.52 2.60
N GLU A 63 -4.05 -11.77 2.17
CA GLU A 63 -4.74 -12.17 0.94
C GLU A 63 -6.20 -11.70 0.92
N ASN A 64 -6.90 -11.90 2.05
CA ASN A 64 -8.30 -11.51 2.21
C ASN A 64 -8.51 -10.00 2.23
N SER A 65 -7.49 -9.19 2.56
CA SER A 65 -7.54 -7.73 2.38
C SER A 65 -7.21 -7.32 0.95
N LEU A 66 -6.20 -7.95 0.32
CA LEU A 66 -5.67 -7.54 -0.98
C LEU A 66 -6.61 -7.87 -2.15
N LEU A 67 -7.01 -9.15 -2.29
CA LEU A 67 -7.69 -9.61 -3.50
C LEU A 67 -9.04 -8.92 -3.75
N PRO A 68 -9.92 -8.72 -2.74
CA PRO A 68 -11.17 -7.99 -2.96
C PRO A 68 -10.94 -6.55 -3.42
N LYS A 69 -9.92 -5.88 -2.87
CA LYS A 69 -9.59 -4.51 -3.28
C LYS A 69 -9.02 -4.46 -4.70
N MET A 70 -8.17 -5.42 -5.09
CA MET A 70 -7.68 -5.52 -6.47
C MET A 70 -8.82 -5.81 -7.45
N GLN A 71 -9.75 -6.70 -7.10
CA GLN A 71 -10.92 -6.98 -7.94
C GLN A 71 -11.82 -5.74 -8.13
N SER A 72 -11.90 -4.86 -7.12
CA SER A 72 -12.68 -3.62 -7.21
C SER A 72 -12.08 -2.56 -8.14
N VAL A 73 -10.82 -2.73 -8.57
CA VAL A 73 -10.11 -1.79 -9.44
C VAL A 73 -9.93 -2.43 -10.82
N GLU A 74 -10.52 -1.80 -11.83
CA GLU A 74 -10.45 -2.29 -13.22
C GLU A 74 -9.00 -2.48 -13.68
N GLY A 75 -8.71 -3.67 -14.22
CA GLY A 75 -7.39 -4.05 -14.74
C GLY A 75 -6.32 -4.35 -13.68
N ALA A 76 -6.60 -4.20 -12.38
CA ALA A 76 -5.58 -4.39 -11.35
C ALA A 76 -5.10 -5.83 -11.21
N LEU A 77 -5.95 -6.81 -11.54
CA LEU A 77 -5.56 -8.23 -11.54
C LEU A 77 -4.50 -8.54 -12.60
N GLU A 78 -4.39 -7.76 -13.67
CA GLU A 78 -3.33 -7.95 -14.67
C GLU A 78 -1.94 -7.68 -14.10
N ALA A 79 -1.84 -6.93 -12.99
CA ALA A 79 -0.57 -6.72 -12.29
C ALA A 79 0.09 -8.04 -11.85
N PHE A 80 -0.70 -9.09 -11.58
CA PHE A 80 -0.16 -10.40 -11.22
C PHE A 80 0.62 -11.09 -12.35
N SER A 81 0.56 -10.59 -13.58
CA SER A 81 1.37 -11.06 -14.70
C SER A 81 2.75 -10.40 -14.76
N ASP A 82 2.95 -9.25 -14.09
CA ASP A 82 4.22 -8.52 -14.07
C ASP A 82 5.19 -9.15 -13.06
N PRO A 83 6.37 -9.63 -13.49
CA PRO A 83 7.40 -10.15 -12.57
C PRO A 83 7.82 -9.15 -11.50
N SER A 84 7.86 -7.84 -11.81
CA SER A 84 8.19 -6.81 -10.83
C SER A 84 7.12 -6.70 -9.73
N PHE A 85 5.85 -6.93 -10.07
CA PHE A 85 4.77 -6.93 -9.11
C PHE A 85 4.78 -8.21 -8.27
N GLN A 86 5.03 -9.36 -8.89
CA GLN A 86 5.19 -10.64 -8.16
C GLN A 86 6.32 -10.57 -7.13
N LEU A 87 7.46 -9.95 -7.44
CA LEU A 87 8.54 -9.75 -6.47
C LEU A 87 8.10 -8.86 -5.30
N LEU A 88 7.42 -7.73 -5.59
CA LEU A 88 6.87 -6.87 -4.53
C LEU A 88 5.85 -7.63 -3.67
N LEU A 89 5.05 -8.51 -4.29
CA LEU A 89 4.08 -9.34 -3.58
C LEU A 89 4.77 -10.30 -2.60
N VAL A 90 5.89 -10.89 -2.99
CA VAL A 90 6.70 -11.74 -2.10
C VAL A 90 7.19 -10.93 -0.90
N ASP A 91 7.69 -9.72 -1.13
CA ASP A 91 8.16 -8.87 -0.03
C ASP A 91 7.00 -8.45 0.90
N ALA A 92 5.82 -8.16 0.34
CA ALA A 92 4.62 -7.90 1.13
C ALA A 92 4.16 -9.13 1.92
N GLN A 93 4.26 -10.33 1.36
CA GLN A 93 3.95 -11.58 2.07
C GLN A 93 4.93 -11.84 3.22
N LYS A 94 6.22 -11.54 3.05
CA LYS A 94 7.20 -11.59 4.14
C LYS A 94 6.84 -10.60 5.24
N THR A 95 6.57 -9.34 4.90
CA THR A 95 6.18 -8.31 5.88
C THR A 95 4.90 -8.71 6.61
N ALA A 96 3.88 -9.20 5.89
CA ALA A 96 2.64 -9.69 6.48
C ALA A 96 2.88 -10.85 7.45
N ALA A 97 3.77 -11.79 7.11
CA ALA A 97 4.14 -12.88 8.00
C ALA A 97 4.84 -12.38 9.29
N CYS A 98 5.56 -11.26 9.23
CA CYS A 98 6.29 -10.69 10.36
C CYS A 98 5.42 -9.87 11.33
N THR A 99 4.42 -9.14 10.83
CA THR A 99 3.58 -8.26 11.67
C THR A 99 2.40 -8.98 12.34
N GLU A 100 2.12 -8.62 13.59
CA GLU A 100 0.92 -8.97 14.35
C GLU A 100 -0.23 -7.95 14.24
N ARG A 101 -0.02 -6.80 13.59
CA ARG A 101 -1.01 -5.72 13.53
C ARG A 101 -1.93 -5.90 12.32
N PRO A 102 -3.26 -6.08 12.51
CA PRO A 102 -4.18 -6.24 11.38
C PRO A 102 -4.24 -5.02 10.44
N ALA A 103 -4.01 -3.81 10.97
CA ALA A 103 -3.95 -2.59 10.19
C ALA A 103 -2.83 -2.59 9.13
N ASP A 104 -1.75 -3.33 9.38
CA ASP A 104 -0.63 -3.44 8.44
C ASP A 104 -1.04 -4.21 7.19
N TYR A 105 -1.93 -5.21 7.29
CA TYR A 105 -2.45 -5.95 6.13
C TYR A 105 -3.25 -5.05 5.19
N ASP A 106 -4.08 -4.17 5.77
CA ASP A 106 -4.82 -3.19 5.00
C ASP A 106 -3.90 -2.20 4.31
N LEU A 107 -2.89 -1.70 5.02
CA LEU A 107 -1.93 -0.74 4.48
C LEU A 107 -1.06 -1.35 3.38
N LEU A 108 -0.56 -2.58 3.56
CA LEU A 108 0.13 -3.34 2.52
C LEU A 108 -0.73 -3.47 1.27
N SER A 109 -2.02 -3.78 1.44
CA SER A 109 -2.95 -3.90 0.33
C SER A 109 -3.12 -2.57 -0.44
N GLU A 110 -3.25 -1.45 0.28
CA GLU A 110 -3.29 -0.12 -0.35
C GLU A 110 -2.01 0.21 -1.12
N LEU A 111 -0.83 -0.16 -0.58
CA LEU A 111 0.45 0.04 -1.25
C LEU A 111 0.54 -0.72 -2.58
N LEU A 112 0.09 -1.98 -2.62
CA LEU A 112 0.08 -2.78 -3.85
C LEU A 112 -0.92 -2.24 -4.89
N ILE A 113 -2.08 -1.72 -4.46
CA ILE A 113 -3.03 -1.07 -5.37
C ILE A 113 -2.44 0.24 -5.91
N HIS A 114 -1.80 1.03 -5.05
CA HIS A 114 -1.15 2.27 -5.47
C HIS A 114 0.02 1.99 -6.42
N ARG A 115 0.72 0.87 -6.22
CA ARG A 115 1.78 0.38 -7.13
C ARG A 115 1.26 0.15 -8.54
N PHE A 116 0.09 -0.47 -8.66
CA PHE A 116 -0.59 -0.68 -9.93
C PHE A 116 -0.99 0.67 -10.56
N LYS A 117 -1.68 1.54 -9.81
CA LYS A 117 -2.17 2.85 -10.31
C LYS A 117 -1.07 3.80 -10.82
N LYS A 118 0.14 3.71 -10.26
CA LYS A 118 1.26 4.61 -10.58
C LYS A 118 2.17 4.11 -11.72
N GLY A 119 1.92 2.90 -12.25
CA GLY A 119 2.59 2.36 -13.43
C GLY A 119 4.12 2.39 -13.36
N ASP A 120 4.73 3.09 -14.32
CA ASP A 120 6.18 3.10 -14.59
C ASP A 120 7.00 4.17 -13.85
N ASN A 121 6.40 4.98 -12.96
CA ASN A 121 7.15 5.99 -12.22
C ASN A 121 8.14 5.36 -11.24
N ARG A 122 9.39 5.18 -11.67
CA ARG A 122 10.48 4.51 -10.92
C ARG A 122 10.66 5.04 -9.50
N VAL A 123 10.55 6.36 -9.30
CA VAL A 123 10.70 6.98 -7.97
C VAL A 123 9.58 6.53 -7.05
N THR A 124 8.34 6.56 -7.55
CA THR A 124 7.18 6.05 -6.80
C THR A 124 7.26 4.53 -6.58
N ARG A 125 7.74 3.76 -7.57
CA ARG A 125 7.94 2.30 -7.42
C ARG A 125 8.89 2.01 -6.26
N ALA A 126 10.04 2.69 -6.21
CA ALA A 126 11.04 2.53 -5.15
C ALA A 126 10.49 2.93 -3.77
N GLY A 127 9.77 4.04 -3.69
CA GLY A 127 9.15 4.48 -2.43
C GLY A 127 8.11 3.48 -1.90
N ILE A 128 7.30 2.87 -2.79
CA ILE A 128 6.33 1.84 -2.40
C ILE A 128 7.04 0.56 -1.94
N SER A 129 8.09 0.12 -2.64
CA SER A 129 8.89 -1.03 -2.22
C SER A 129 9.48 -0.83 -0.82
N LEU A 130 10.09 0.32 -0.55
CA LEU A 130 10.60 0.64 0.79
C LEU A 130 9.47 0.64 1.82
N ALA A 131 8.32 1.24 1.51
CA ALA A 131 7.18 1.27 2.42
C ALA A 131 6.68 -0.14 2.79
N VAL A 132 6.62 -1.06 1.82
CA VAL A 132 6.27 -2.47 2.06
C VAL A 132 7.27 -3.15 3.01
N GLU A 133 8.56 -2.86 2.89
CA GLU A 133 9.61 -3.48 3.71
C GLU A 133 9.70 -2.98 5.15
N ILE A 134 9.14 -1.79 5.45
CA ILE A 134 9.29 -1.14 6.76
C ILE A 134 7.99 -1.08 7.56
N ILE A 135 6.86 -1.48 7.00
CA ILE A 135 5.55 -1.36 7.65
C ILE A 135 5.52 -2.06 9.01
N ASP A 136 6.09 -3.27 9.10
CA ASP A 136 6.15 -4.04 10.33
C ASP A 136 7.11 -3.44 11.38
N LYS A 137 7.99 -2.51 10.96
CA LYS A 137 9.04 -1.91 11.80
C LYS A 137 8.66 -0.53 12.30
N ILE A 138 7.97 0.27 11.49
CA ILE A 138 7.59 1.63 11.87
C ILE A 138 6.59 1.61 13.03
N SER A 139 6.87 2.41 14.06
CA SER A 139 5.99 2.51 15.22
C SER A 139 4.80 3.42 14.93
N ASP A 140 3.66 3.13 15.55
CA ASP A 140 2.45 3.93 15.41
C ASP A 140 2.68 5.39 15.83
N GLU A 141 3.53 5.61 16.85
CA GLU A 141 3.95 6.93 17.31
C GLU A 141 4.74 7.69 16.22
N ALA A 142 5.70 7.03 15.58
CA ALA A 142 6.51 7.65 14.52
C ALA A 142 5.66 7.95 13.28
N LEU A 143 4.75 7.03 12.92
CA LEU A 143 3.80 7.22 11.81
C LEU A 143 2.82 8.36 12.09
N LEU A 144 2.32 8.48 13.33
CA LEU A 144 1.49 9.60 13.78
C LEU A 144 2.25 10.92 13.67
N GLY A 145 3.49 10.98 14.19
CA GLY A 145 4.36 12.15 14.10
C GLY A 145 4.58 12.59 12.65
N LEU A 146 4.88 11.64 11.76
CA LEU A 146 5.09 11.90 10.34
C LEU A 146 3.81 12.41 9.65
N THR A 147 2.66 11.81 9.97
CA THR A 147 1.35 12.21 9.42
C THR A 147 1.00 13.65 9.82
N VAL A 148 1.22 14.00 11.08
CA VAL A 148 0.95 15.35 11.60
C VAL A 148 1.93 16.35 11.01
N ALA A 149 3.22 16.02 10.95
CA ALA A 149 4.24 16.88 10.34
C ALA A 149 3.95 17.14 8.85
N HIS A 150 3.60 16.10 8.10
CA HIS A 150 3.18 16.23 6.70
C HIS A 150 1.94 17.13 6.57
N SER A 151 0.95 16.94 7.45
CA SER A 151 -0.30 17.71 7.42
C SER A 151 -0.06 19.19 7.69
N VAL A 152 0.76 19.53 8.68
CA VAL A 152 1.16 20.92 8.98
C VAL A 152 1.90 21.56 7.82
N ALA A 153 2.78 20.81 7.15
CA ALA A 153 3.61 21.34 6.07
C ALA A 153 2.86 21.53 4.75
N ASN A 154 1.81 20.76 4.48
CA ASN A 154 1.18 20.68 3.16
C ASN A 154 -0.28 21.13 3.11
N PHE A 155 -0.99 21.19 4.23
CA PHE A 155 -2.40 21.58 4.25
C PHE A 155 -2.58 22.97 4.83
N PHE A 156 -3.30 23.81 4.09
CA PHE A 156 -3.67 25.15 4.52
C PHE A 156 -5.13 25.45 4.15
N PRO A 157 -5.92 26.12 5.01
CA PRO A 157 -7.30 26.47 4.70
C PRO A 157 -7.39 27.45 3.54
N ALA A 158 -8.23 27.15 2.55
CA ALA A 158 -8.40 27.97 1.36
C ALA A 158 -9.53 29.01 1.46
N SER A 159 -10.29 29.04 2.57
CA SER A 159 -11.54 29.80 2.68
C SER A 159 -11.37 31.32 2.76
N GLY A 160 -10.17 31.84 3.03
CA GLY A 160 -9.97 33.29 3.19
C GLY A 160 -10.40 33.84 4.57
N GLU A 161 -11.20 33.08 5.33
CA GLU A 161 -11.77 33.52 6.61
C GLU A 161 -11.08 32.83 7.79
N LEU A 162 -10.57 33.64 8.74
CA LEU A 162 -9.82 33.13 9.89
C LEU A 162 -10.59 32.10 10.71
N LYS A 163 -11.85 32.37 11.09
CA LYS A 163 -12.63 31.48 11.97
C LYS A 163 -12.89 30.13 11.30
N SER A 164 -13.43 30.16 10.08
CA SER A 164 -13.65 28.97 9.25
C SER A 164 -12.35 28.20 8.97
N GLY A 165 -11.24 28.91 8.77
CA GLY A 165 -9.92 28.31 8.60
C GLY A 165 -9.45 27.55 9.85
N LEU A 166 -9.57 28.16 11.03
CA LEU A 166 -9.24 27.52 12.30
C LEU A 166 -10.15 26.33 12.59
N ASP A 167 -11.46 26.43 12.33
CA ASP A 167 -12.40 25.32 12.48
C ASP A 167 -12.06 24.16 11.55
N THR A 168 -11.59 24.46 10.34
CA THR A 168 -11.14 23.45 9.38
C THR A 168 -9.86 22.76 9.84
N LEU A 169 -8.88 23.51 10.34
CA LEU A 169 -7.66 22.94 10.91
C LEU A 169 -7.98 22.09 12.15
N ASN A 170 -8.83 22.59 13.05
CA ASN A 170 -9.24 21.86 14.25
C ASN A 170 -9.91 20.52 13.90
N ARG A 171 -10.78 20.51 12.90
CA ARG A 171 -11.42 19.28 12.40
C ARG A 171 -10.44 18.33 11.72
N LEU A 172 -9.44 18.84 11.01
CA LEU A 172 -8.38 18.02 10.42
C LEU A 172 -7.54 17.35 11.51
N PHE A 173 -6.96 18.15 12.41
CA PHE A 173 -6.09 17.65 13.48
C PHE A 173 -6.84 16.77 14.47
N GLY A 174 -8.11 17.08 14.76
CA GLY A 174 -8.97 16.21 15.57
C GLY A 174 -9.28 14.83 14.95
N LYS A 175 -9.07 14.66 13.64
CA LYS A 175 -9.20 13.34 12.97
C LYS A 175 -7.90 12.56 12.90
N ILE A 176 -6.76 13.24 12.76
CA ILE A 176 -5.47 12.58 12.54
C ILE A 176 -4.65 12.42 13.83
N ILE A 177 -4.87 13.25 14.86
CA ILE A 177 -4.22 13.12 16.17
C ILE A 177 -5.07 12.19 17.03
N TYR A 178 -4.80 10.89 16.96
CA TYR A 178 -5.53 9.86 17.70
C TYR A 178 -4.81 9.40 18.99
N GLY A 179 -3.60 9.89 19.25
CA GLY A 179 -2.78 9.53 20.40
C GLY A 179 -1.83 10.65 20.83
N GLU A 180 -0.94 10.36 21.78
CA GLU A 180 0.11 11.31 22.15
C GLU A 180 1.09 11.53 20.98
N LEU A 181 1.38 12.79 20.69
CA LEU A 181 2.40 13.13 19.70
C LEU A 181 3.79 12.74 20.22
N PRO A 182 4.68 12.25 19.33
CA PRO A 182 6.02 11.90 19.73
C PRO A 182 6.78 13.07 20.35
N LYS A 183 7.57 12.77 21.37
CA LYS A 183 8.41 13.72 22.10
C LYS A 183 9.87 13.29 22.01
N GLY A 184 10.78 14.25 22.08
CA GLY A 184 12.22 13.97 21.99
C GLY A 184 12.69 13.61 20.59
N GLN A 185 13.85 12.95 20.50
CA GLN A 185 14.54 12.63 19.24
C GLN A 185 14.41 11.14 18.83
N GLU A 186 14.05 10.24 19.75
CA GLU A 186 14.08 8.79 19.49
C GLU A 186 13.21 8.37 18.31
N TRP A 187 12.02 8.98 18.15
CA TRP A 187 11.15 8.70 17.01
C TRP A 187 11.73 9.20 15.68
N LEU A 188 12.52 10.29 15.70
CA LEU A 188 13.22 10.79 14.51
C LEU A 188 14.37 9.86 14.15
N ASP A 189 15.15 9.42 15.14
CA ASP A 189 16.22 8.45 14.95
C ASP A 189 15.66 7.13 14.39
N HIS A 190 14.50 6.68 14.91
CA HIS A 190 13.79 5.52 14.37
C HIS A 190 13.44 5.71 12.90
N LEU A 191 12.89 6.86 12.51
CA LEU A 191 12.56 7.16 11.12
C LEU A 191 13.81 7.23 10.22
N ASP A 192 14.94 7.73 10.73
CA ASP A 192 16.21 7.82 10.00
C ASP A 192 16.83 6.43 9.78
N ILE A 193 16.79 5.56 10.81
CA ILE A 193 17.21 4.14 10.71
C ILE A 193 16.41 3.41 9.62
N LEU A 194 15.11 3.70 9.51
CA LEU A 194 14.24 3.15 8.47
C LEU A 194 14.37 3.87 7.11
N ASN A 195 15.29 4.82 6.97
CA ASN A 195 15.52 5.62 5.76
C ASN A 195 14.27 6.38 5.26
N THR A 196 13.37 6.74 6.17
CA THR A 196 12.11 7.44 5.84
C THR A 196 12.23 8.96 5.89
N VAL A 197 13.22 9.47 6.60
CA VAL A 197 13.54 10.89 6.71
C VAL A 197 15.03 11.12 6.49
N ARG A 198 15.41 12.38 6.33
CA ARG A 198 16.80 12.82 6.33
C ARG A 198 16.95 13.81 7.48
N LEU A 199 17.66 13.42 8.53
CA LEU A 199 17.96 14.32 9.63
C LEU A 199 19.23 15.12 9.32
N ASN A 200 19.13 16.44 9.42
CA ASN A 200 20.29 17.33 9.30
C ASN A 200 20.78 17.69 10.70
N SER A 201 22.04 17.42 11.00
CA SER A 201 22.66 17.70 12.32
C SER A 201 22.72 19.19 12.69
N PHE A 202 22.52 20.08 11.71
CA PHE A 202 22.63 21.53 11.87
C PHE A 202 21.28 22.28 11.78
N GLY A 203 20.15 21.57 11.82
CA GLY A 203 18.82 22.18 11.75
C GLY A 203 17.87 21.69 12.84
N SER A 204 16.91 22.52 13.22
CA SER A 204 15.77 22.12 14.05
C SER A 204 14.48 22.15 13.23
N LEU A 205 13.50 21.35 13.64
CA LEU A 205 12.16 21.44 13.06
C LEU A 205 11.59 22.84 13.30
N LYS A 206 11.01 23.43 12.24
CA LYS A 206 10.27 24.69 12.34
C LYS A 206 9.18 24.57 13.40
N LYS A 207 8.95 25.63 14.16
CA LYS A 207 7.84 25.66 15.11
C LYS A 207 6.53 25.77 14.34
N LEU A 208 5.44 25.29 14.95
CA LEU A 208 4.10 25.37 14.36
C LEU A 208 3.73 26.80 13.93
N GLN A 209 4.07 27.79 14.78
CA GLN A 209 3.87 29.20 14.49
C GLN A 209 4.56 29.63 13.18
N ASP A 210 5.72 29.06 12.83
CA ASP A 210 6.49 29.46 11.65
C ASP A 210 5.82 28.95 10.35
N TYR A 211 4.99 27.91 10.43
CA TYR A 211 4.18 27.43 9.30
C TYR A 211 2.95 28.33 9.06
N TYR A 212 2.25 28.73 10.13
CA TYR A 212 0.96 29.40 10.00
C TYR A 212 1.01 30.93 10.09
N SER A 213 2.10 31.50 10.62
CA SER A 213 2.25 32.96 10.77
C SER A 213 2.19 33.72 9.44
N GLY A 214 2.73 33.15 8.35
CA GLY A 214 2.63 33.73 7.01
C GLY A 214 1.24 33.56 6.39
N GLY A 215 0.65 32.36 6.48
CA GLY A 215 -0.61 32.05 5.82
C GLY A 215 -1.85 32.62 6.51
N LEU A 216 -1.90 32.63 7.85
CA LEU A 216 -3.04 33.18 8.59
C LEU A 216 -3.07 34.71 8.54
N CYS A 217 -1.92 35.38 8.36
CA CYS A 217 -1.88 36.83 8.15
C CYS A 217 -2.62 37.26 6.87
N CYS A 218 -2.65 36.42 5.83
CA CYS A 218 -3.39 36.68 4.60
C CYS A 218 -4.93 36.57 4.75
N LEU A 219 -5.42 36.00 5.86
CA LEU A 219 -6.85 35.85 6.17
C LEU A 219 -7.41 37.00 7.02
N ILE A 220 -6.60 38.02 7.32
CA ILE A 220 -6.94 39.19 8.16
C ILE A 220 -7.18 40.46 7.30
N GLN A 221 -7.19 40.35 5.97
CA GLN A 221 -7.60 41.44 5.07
C GLN A 221 -9.10 41.41 4.79
#